data_AF-A0A645FDZ3-F1
#
_entry.id   AF-A0A645FDZ3-F1
#
_cell.length_a   1.000
_cell.length_b   1.000
_cell.length_c   1.000
_cell.angle_alpha   90.00
_cell.angle_beta   90.00
_cell.angle_gamma   90.00
#
_symmetry.space_group_name_H-M   'P 1'
#
loop_
_entity.id
_entity.type
_entity.pdbx_description
1 polymer ?
#
loop_
_entity_poly.entity_id
_entity_poly.type
_entity_poly.pdbx_seq_one_letter_code
_entity_poly.pdbx_strand_id
1 'polypeptide(L)'
;MIYDENQERVGLEHDVICTVRDILEKVVTDYAILPAKPNMDEVKRALTVLDNHCVIQRMEGKYNQAGCKFSILPTILTVVSSEKLNTVVSVLRKEDEDEEAEENPVD
;
A
#
# COMPACT_ATOMS: atom_id res chain seq x y z
N MET A 1 6.39 4.41 -7.59
CA MET A 1 5.85 3.39 -6.66
C MET A 1 7.01 2.77 -5.87
N ILE A 2 6.76 2.02 -4.78
CA ILE A 2 7.83 1.26 -4.07
C ILE A 2 8.61 0.37 -5.04
N TYR A 3 7.91 -0.23 -5.99
CA TYR A 3 8.51 -1.03 -7.05
C TYR A 3 9.53 -0.23 -7.88
N ASP A 4 9.16 0.94 -8.44
CA ASP A 4 10.08 1.77 -9.24
C ASP A 4 11.34 2.19 -8.48
N GLU A 5 11.19 2.62 -7.22
CA GLU A 5 12.32 3.10 -6.40
C GLU A 5 13.33 2.00 -6.06
N ASN A 6 12.85 0.76 -5.97
CA ASN A 6 13.69 -0.38 -5.63
C ASN A 6 14.17 -1.12 -6.88
N GLN A 7 13.49 -0.99 -8.02
CA GLN A 7 13.83 -1.64 -9.29
C GLN A 7 15.28 -1.34 -9.73
N GLU A 8 15.77 -0.11 -9.55
CA GLU A 8 17.15 0.26 -9.90
C GLU A 8 18.20 -0.43 -9.00
N ARG A 9 17.78 -0.89 -7.81
CA ARG A 9 18.65 -1.57 -6.84
C ARG A 9 18.57 -3.09 -6.94
N VAL A 10 17.52 -3.64 -7.57
CA VAL A 10 17.39 -5.08 -7.76
C VAL A 10 18.16 -5.48 -9.02
N GLY A 11 19.13 -6.39 -8.87
CA GLY A 11 19.84 -6.98 -10.00
C GLY A 11 18.96 -7.89 -10.86
N LEU A 12 19.55 -8.94 -11.43
CA LEU A 12 18.92 -9.86 -12.40
C LEU A 12 17.60 -10.53 -11.96
N GLU A 13 17.25 -10.52 -10.67
CA GLU A 13 16.08 -11.22 -10.14
C GLU A 13 14.81 -10.36 -10.09
N HIS A 14 14.88 -9.03 -10.29
CA HIS A 14 13.74 -8.08 -10.31
C HIS A 14 12.73 -8.14 -9.14
N ASP A 15 12.96 -8.98 -8.13
CA ASP A 15 12.14 -9.09 -6.94
C ASP A 15 12.39 -7.93 -5.97
N VAL A 16 11.44 -7.00 -5.90
CA VAL A 16 11.46 -5.91 -4.91
C VAL A 16 10.98 -6.46 -3.57
N ILE A 17 11.93 -6.78 -2.69
CA ILE A 17 11.63 -7.28 -1.35
C ILE A 17 11.19 -6.13 -0.45
N CYS A 18 10.07 -6.31 0.24
CA CYS A 18 9.56 -5.38 1.24
C CYS A 18 9.04 -6.13 2.47
N THR A 19 8.96 -5.40 3.57
CA THR A 19 8.26 -5.84 4.77
C THR A 19 6.94 -5.08 4.96
N VAL A 20 6.04 -5.64 5.78
CA VAL A 20 4.79 -4.94 6.12
C VAL A 20 5.09 -3.63 6.83
N ARG A 21 6.16 -3.55 7.61
CA ARG A 21 6.62 -2.31 8.22
C ARG A 21 6.95 -1.25 7.16
N ASP A 22 7.72 -1.59 6.13
CA ASP A 22 8.12 -0.63 5.09
C ASP A 22 6.90 0.00 4.40
N ILE A 23 5.85 -0.80 4.13
CA ILE A 23 4.59 -0.28 3.57
C ILE A 23 3.89 0.65 4.57
N LEU A 24 3.80 0.24 5.85
CA LEU A 24 3.15 1.04 6.87
C LEU A 24 3.84 2.39 7.06
N GLU A 25 5.17 2.41 7.09
CA GLU A 25 5.95 3.65 7.18
C GLU A 25 5.68 4.55 5.97
N LYS A 26 5.63 3.98 4.76
CA LYS A 26 5.35 4.77 3.57
C LYS A 26 3.94 5.37 3.53
N VAL A 27 2.94 4.59 3.91
CA VAL A 27 1.53 5.02 3.85
C VAL A 27 1.22 6.06 4.93
N VAL A 28 1.77 5.90 6.14
CA VAL A 28 1.51 6.77 7.28
C VAL A 28 2.43 8.00 7.28
N THR A 29 3.73 7.81 7.04
CA THR A 29 4.74 8.86 7.20
C THR A 29 5.05 9.57 5.89
N ASP A 30 5.40 8.85 4.82
CA ASP A 30 5.87 9.49 3.58
C ASP A 30 4.73 10.09 2.75
N TYR A 31 3.63 9.35 2.61
CA TYR A 31 2.50 9.78 1.79
C TYR A 31 1.36 10.42 2.60
N ALA A 32 1.38 10.28 3.93
CA ALA A 32 0.34 10.75 4.85
C ALA A 32 -1.08 10.40 4.35
N ILE A 33 -1.25 9.21 3.79
CA ILE A 33 -2.53 8.73 3.25
C ILE A 33 -3.43 8.22 4.37
N LEU A 34 -2.83 7.69 5.44
CA LEU A 34 -3.57 7.26 6.62
C LEU A 34 -3.12 8.09 7.82
N PRO A 35 -4.07 8.64 8.61
CA PRO A 35 -3.75 9.50 9.76
C PRO A 35 -3.06 8.74 10.90
N ALA A 36 -3.22 7.42 10.94
CA ALA A 36 -2.63 6.56 11.94
C ALA A 36 -2.36 5.15 11.37
N LYS A 37 -1.70 4.31 12.19
CA LYS A 37 -1.46 2.92 11.85
C LYS A 37 -2.81 2.18 11.66
N PRO A 38 -3.06 1.56 10.50
CA PRO A 38 -4.29 0.83 10.22
C PRO A 38 -4.42 -0.46 11.03
N ASN A 39 -5.63 -1.02 11.05
CA ASN A 39 -5.89 -2.32 11.65
C ASN A 39 -5.13 -3.45 10.92
N MET A 40 -4.41 -4.29 11.64
CA MET A 40 -3.57 -5.33 11.04
C MET A 40 -4.37 -6.43 10.33
N ASP A 41 -5.64 -6.65 10.70
CA ASP A 41 -6.52 -7.58 9.98
C ASP A 41 -6.94 -7.03 8.61
N GLU A 42 -7.09 -5.71 8.47
CA GLU A 42 -7.34 -5.06 7.19
C GLU A 42 -6.12 -5.11 6.30
N VAL A 43 -4.94 -4.81 6.87
CA VAL A 43 -3.65 -4.96 6.18
C VAL A 43 -3.48 -6.39 5.66
N LYS A 44 -3.78 -7.39 6.52
CA LYS A 44 -3.73 -8.79 6.10
C LYS A 44 -4.70 -9.09 4.96
N ARG A 45 -5.94 -8.60 5.01
CA ARG A 45 -6.93 -8.80 3.94
C ARG A 45 -6.44 -8.18 2.63
N ALA A 46 -6.00 -6.93 2.65
CA ALA A 46 -5.50 -6.23 1.46
C ALA A 46 -4.29 -6.94 0.84
N LEU A 47 -3.29 -7.30 1.65
CA LEU A 47 -2.11 -8.00 1.17
C LEU A 47 -2.44 -9.40 0.64
N THR A 48 -3.40 -10.10 1.24
CA THR A 48 -3.86 -11.41 0.74
C THR A 48 -4.53 -11.28 -0.64
N VAL A 49 -5.29 -10.21 -0.88
CA VAL A 49 -5.88 -9.95 -2.21
C VAL A 49 -4.77 -9.74 -3.25
N LEU A 50 -3.74 -8.95 -2.92
CA LEU A 50 -2.61 -8.72 -3.82
C LEU A 50 -1.82 -10.02 -4.11
N ASP A 51 -1.62 -10.87 -3.10
CA ASP A 51 -0.97 -12.18 -3.22
C ASP A 51 -1.78 -13.10 -4.17
N ASN A 52 -3.11 -13.15 -3.99
CA ASN A 52 -4.01 -13.93 -4.85
C ASN A 52 -4.04 -13.44 -6.31
N HIS A 53 -3.79 -12.15 -6.55
CA HIS A 53 -3.67 -11.58 -7.89
C HIS A 53 -2.25 -11.63 -8.45
N CYS A 54 -1.34 -12.35 -7.78
CA CYS A 54 0.06 -12.48 -8.16
C CYS A 54 0.76 -11.13 -8.31
N VAL A 55 0.37 -10.13 -7.51
CA VAL A 55 0.99 -8.80 -7.46
C VAL A 55 2.13 -8.76 -6.45
N ILE A 56 1.98 -9.51 -5.35
CA ILE A 56 3.03 -9.75 -4.38
C ILE A 56 3.18 -11.26 -4.18
N GLN A 57 4.28 -11.68 -3.56
CA GLN A 57 4.51 -13.06 -3.17
C GLN A 57 5.05 -13.11 -1.74
N ARG A 58 4.30 -13.73 -0.82
CA ARG A 58 4.78 -13.92 0.55
C ARG A 58 6.03 -14.80 0.60
N MET A 59 7.05 -14.34 1.31
CA MET A 59 8.27 -15.12 1.57
C MET A 59 8.28 -15.66 3.00
N GLU A 60 8.16 -14.78 3.99
CA GLU A 60 8.29 -15.17 5.41
C GLU A 60 7.28 -14.44 6.29
N GLY A 61 6.76 -15.13 7.31
CA GLY A 61 5.81 -14.57 8.29
C GLY A 61 4.36 -14.53 7.81
N LYS A 62 3.51 -13.83 8.55
CA LYS A 62 2.09 -13.59 8.22
C LYS A 62 1.86 -12.10 7.98
N TYR A 63 1.01 -11.75 7.02
CA TYR A 63 0.73 -10.34 6.66
C TYR A 63 0.19 -9.44 7.79
N ASN A 64 -0.31 -10.02 8.88
CA ASN A 64 -0.69 -9.26 10.07
C ASN A 64 0.49 -8.98 11.03
N GLN A 65 1.72 -9.33 10.64
CA GLN A 65 2.94 -9.08 11.40
C GLN A 65 3.81 -8.07 10.65
N ALA A 66 4.29 -7.05 11.35
CA ALA A 66 5.13 -6.01 10.76
C ALA A 66 6.42 -6.55 10.12
N GLY A 67 6.96 -7.66 10.64
CA GLY A 67 8.16 -8.32 10.11
C GLY A 67 7.90 -9.30 8.95
N CYS A 68 6.65 -9.40 8.45
CA CYS A 68 6.35 -10.25 7.30
C CYS A 68 7.06 -9.71 6.07
N LYS A 69 7.79 -10.59 5.38
CA LYS A 69 8.60 -10.30 4.19
C LYS A 69 7.91 -10.86 2.95
N PHE A 70 7.85 -10.07 1.90
CA PHE A 70 7.27 -10.46 0.61
C PHE A 70 8.03 -9.78 -0.54
N SER A 71 7.95 -10.35 -1.73
CA SER A 71 8.38 -9.71 -2.97
C SER A 71 7.20 -8.98 -3.61
N ILE A 72 7.44 -7.82 -4.20
CA ILE A 72 6.53 -7.17 -5.13
C ILE A 72 6.92 -7.65 -6.53
N LEU A 73 5.99 -8.30 -7.21
CA LEU A 73 6.21 -8.92 -8.50
C LEU A 73 6.08 -7.90 -9.64
N PRO A 74 6.75 -8.10 -10.78
CA PRO A 74 6.67 -7.21 -11.95
C PRO A 74 5.27 -7.02 -12.53
N THR A 75 4.34 -7.93 -12.21
CA THR A 75 2.91 -7.87 -12.54
C THR A 75 2.22 -6.60 -12.02
N ILE A 76 2.78 -5.93 -10.99
CA ILE A 76 2.26 -4.64 -10.53
C ILE A 76 2.19 -3.61 -11.68
N LEU A 77 3.15 -3.65 -12.61
CA LEU A 77 3.22 -2.75 -13.76
C LEU A 77 2.10 -2.99 -14.79
N THR A 78 1.52 -4.19 -14.80
CA THR A 78 0.43 -4.53 -15.74
C THR A 78 -0.94 -4.35 -15.10
N VAL A 79 -1.05 -4.57 -13.79
CA VAL A 79 -2.31 -4.48 -13.04
C VAL A 79 -2.66 -3.02 -12.70
N VAL A 80 -1.66 -2.16 -12.50
CA VAL A 80 -1.86 -0.77 -12.08
C VAL A 80 -1.33 0.19 -13.13
N SER A 81 -2.23 0.83 -13.88
CA SER A 81 -1.87 1.96 -14.74
C SER A 81 -1.74 3.24 -13.93
N SER A 82 -0.82 4.13 -14.34
CA SER A 82 -0.53 5.39 -13.65
C SER A 82 -1.78 6.28 -13.50
N GLU A 83 -2.68 6.24 -14.48
CA GLU A 83 -3.96 6.95 -14.45
C GLU A 83 -4.87 6.46 -13.32
N LYS A 84 -5.03 5.13 -13.18
CA LYS A 84 -5.84 4.53 -12.11
C LYS A 84 -5.25 4.82 -10.73
N LEU A 85 -3.93 4.79 -10.61
CA LEU A 85 -3.24 5.10 -9.36
C LEU A 85 -3.51 6.54 -8.92
N ASN A 86 -3.36 7.50 -9.83
CA ASN A 86 -3.64 8.90 -9.53
C ASN A 86 -5.10 9.13 -9.15
N THR A 87 -6.06 8.48 -9.82
CA THR A 87 -7.46 8.55 -9.43
C THR A 87 -7.70 8.05 -8.01
N VAL A 88 -7.14 6.89 -7.64
CA VAL A 88 -7.30 6.33 -6.29
C VAL A 88 -6.67 7.26 -5.23
N VAL A 89 -5.47 7.80 -5.49
CA VAL A 89 -4.83 8.75 -4.57
C VAL A 89 -5.65 10.04 -4.42
N SER A 90 -6.23 10.55 -5.51
CA SER A 90 -7.11 11.73 -5.44
C SER A 90 -8.40 11.46 -4.67
N VAL A 91 -9.00 10.27 -4.77
CA VAL A 91 -10.18 9.90 -3.99
C VAL A 91 -9.83 9.84 -2.51
N LEU A 92 -8.77 9.12 -2.15
CA LEU A 92 -8.34 8.97 -0.75
C LEU A 92 -8.07 10.34 -0.10
N ARG A 93 -7.38 11.24 -0.81
CA ARG A 93 -7.11 12.60 -0.31
C ARG A 93 -8.35 13.48 -0.18
N LYS A 94 -9.40 13.20 -0.95
CA LYS A 94 -10.63 14.00 -0.96
C LYS A 94 -11.63 13.51 0.11
N GLU A 95 -11.62 12.22 0.42
CA GLU A 95 -12.36 11.65 1.54
C GLU A 95 -11.90 12.26 2.89
N ASP A 96 -10.61 12.60 3.05
CA ASP A 96 -10.12 13.35 4.22
C ASP A 96 -10.66 14.79 4.30
N GLU A 97 -10.96 15.46 3.17
CA GLU A 97 -11.50 16.83 3.16
C GLU A 97 -13.00 16.88 3.42
N ASP A 98 -13.76 15.87 2.98
CA ASP A 98 -15.21 15.79 3.17
C ASP A 98 -15.60 15.35 4.61
N GLU A 99 -14.72 14.70 5.38
CA GLU A 99 -14.98 14.34 6.80
C GLU A 99 -14.91 15.53 7.78
N GLU A 100 -14.34 16.68 7.41
CA GLU A 100 -14.31 17.89 8.27
C GLU A 100 -15.52 18.83 8.10
N ALA A 101 -16.51 18.48 7.25
CA ALA A 101 -17.60 19.39 6.87
C ALA A 101 -18.99 19.06 7.45
N GLU A 102 -19.12 18.15 8.43
CA GLU A 102 -20.39 17.87 9.13
C GLU A 102 -20.38 18.29 10.61
N GLU A 103 -19.88 19.48 10.94
CA GLU A 103 -20.35 20.16 12.17
C GLU A 103 -21.74 20.76 11.92
N ASN A 104 -22.77 20.02 12.33
CA ASN A 104 -24.17 20.44 12.36
C ASN A 104 -24.31 21.84 13.00
N PRO A 105 -24.85 22.87 12.31
CA PRO A 105 -25.33 24.05 12.99
C PRO A 105 -26.66 23.68 13.66
N VAL A 106 -26.62 23.34 14.94
CA VAL A 106 -27.84 23.32 15.77
C VAL A 106 -28.17 24.77 16.15
N ASP A 107 -29.37 25.16 15.71
CA ASP A 107 -30.11 26.40 15.99
C ASP A 107 -30.16 26.77 17.49
#